data_AF-A0A484HDY1-F1
#
_entry.id   AF-A0A484HDY1-F1
#
_cell.length_a   1.000
_cell.length_b   1.000
_cell.length_c   1.000
_cell.angle_alpha   90.00
_cell.angle_beta   90.00
_cell.angle_gamma   90.00
#
_symmetry.space_group_name_H-M   'P 1'
#
loop_
_entity.id
_entity.type
_entity.pdbx_description
1 polymer ?
#
loop_
_entity_poly.entity_id
_entity_poly.type
_entity_poly.pdbx_seq_one_letter_code
_entity_poly.pdbx_strand_id
1 'polypeptide(L)' 'MVLILHRKKKKAGFSLKEAKTFHKKAEELMDIEKPGRAALFVFSAAGFAKRALDYMKQENIAWAQNREWLETNQDA' A
#
# COMPACT_ATOMS: atom_id res chain seq x y z
N MET A 1 -15.28 4.42 -6.56
CA MET A 1 -14.29 3.49 -5.98
C MET A 1 -12.97 4.22 -5.91
N VAL A 2 -12.47 4.51 -4.71
CA VAL A 2 -11.18 5.21 -4.51
C VAL A 2 -10.11 4.19 -4.15
N LEU A 3 -8.95 4.28 -4.81
CA LEU A 3 -7.78 3.45 -4.55
C LEU A 3 -6.70 4.30 -3.88
N ILE A 4 -6.37 3.97 -2.63
CA ILE A 4 -5.34 4.68 -1.87
C ILE A 4 -4.04 3.88 -1.97
N LEU A 5 -3.03 4.45 -2.63
CA LEU A 5 -1.77 3.78 -2.97
C LEU A 5 -0.59 4.33 -2.17
N HIS A 6 0.23 3.43 -1.65
CA HIS A 6 1.57 3.76 -1.15
C HIS A 6 2.64 3.07 -1.99
N ARG A 7 3.59 3.86 -2.55
CA ARG A 7 4.74 3.36 -3.29
C ARG A 7 6.03 3.63 -2.52
N LYS A 8 6.74 2.58 -2.15
CA LYS A 8 8.09 2.67 -1.57
C LYS A 8 9.17 2.46 -2.63
N LYS A 9 10.04 3.46 -2.82
CA LYS A 9 11.21 3.40 -3.74
C LYS A 9 12.53 2.98 -3.05
N LYS A 10 12.58 2.91 -1.72
CA LYS A 10 13.82 2.66 -0.96
C LYS A 10 14.19 1.17 -0.94
N LYS A 11 15.49 0.86 -0.86
CA LYS A 11 16.04 -0.52 -0.77
C LYS A 11 15.52 -1.34 0.41
N ALA A 12 15.01 -0.69 1.46
CA ALA A 12 14.45 -1.37 2.62
C ALA A 12 12.98 -1.74 2.41
N GLY A 13 12.61 -2.99 2.74
CA GLY A 13 11.23 -3.48 2.67
C GLY A 13 10.25 -2.62 3.48
N PHE A 14 8.97 -2.69 3.12
CA PHE A 14 7.88 -1.97 3.78
C PHE A 14 7.68 -2.49 5.22
N SER A 15 7.76 -1.57 6.17
CA SER A 15 7.80 -1.86 7.60
C SER A 15 6.42 -1.78 8.25
N LEU A 16 6.29 -2.35 9.45
CA LEU A 16 5.05 -2.25 10.24
C LEU A 16 4.69 -0.79 10.56
N LYS A 17 5.67 0.06 10.82
CA LYS A 17 5.44 1.49 11.09
C LYS A 17 4.81 2.17 9.88
N GLU A 18 5.32 1.88 8.68
CA GLU A 18 4.76 2.41 7.44
C GLU A 18 3.35 1.87 7.19
N ALA A 19 3.10 0.58 7.44
CA ALA A 19 1.76 0.00 7.31
C ALA A 19 0.72 0.70 8.20
N LYS A 20 1.02 0.88 9.48
CA LYS A 20 0.16 1.61 10.43
C LYS A 20 -0.04 3.06 10.04
N THR A 21 1.02 3.72 9.55
CA THR A 21 0.94 5.13 9.13
C THR A 21 0.08 5.29 7.89
N PHE A 22 0.21 4.36 6.93
CA PHE A 22 -0.62 4.31 5.74
C PHE A 22 -2.09 4.10 6.09
N HIS A 23 -2.39 3.09 6.92
CA HIS A 23 -3.76 2.75 7.30
C HIS A 23 -4.45 3.94 7.97
N LYS A 24 -3.82 4.53 8.99
CA LYS A 24 -4.35 5.71 9.69
C LYS A 24 -4.67 6.87 8.75
N LYS A 25 -3.75 7.20 7.82
CA LYS A 25 -3.99 8.28 6.84
C LYS A 25 -5.11 7.96 5.87
N ALA A 26 -5.28 6.69 5.53
CA ALA A 26 -6.34 6.26 4.66
C ALA A 26 -7.71 6.35 5.35
N GLU A 27 -7.79 5.99 6.64
CA GLU A 27 -8.98 6.20 7.47
C GLU A 27 -9.35 7.69 7.56
N GLU A 28 -8.38 8.54 7.91
CA GLU A 28 -8.57 10.00 7.94
C GLU A 28 -9.10 10.54 6.60
N LEU A 29 -8.58 10.04 5.47
CA LEU A 29 -9.04 10.44 4.15
C LEU A 29 -10.46 9.92 3.84
N MET A 30 -10.78 8.69 4.23
CA MET A 30 -12.11 8.11 4.06
C MET A 30 -13.17 8.87 4.87
N ASP A 31 -12.82 9.35 6.06
CA ASP A 31 -13.73 10.15 6.90
C ASP A 31 -14.02 11.53 6.31
N ILE A 32 -13.02 12.14 5.68
CA ILE A 32 -13.15 13.46 5.02
C ILE A 32 -13.95 13.33 3.71
N GLU A 33 -13.53 12.42 2.84
CA GLU A 33 -14.09 12.29 1.48
C GLU A 33 -15.40 11.49 1.44
N LYS A 34 -15.68 10.71 2.49
CA LYS A 34 -16.85 9.81 2.61
C LYS A 34 -17.15 9.03 1.32
N PRO A 35 -16.16 8.35 0.74
CA PRO A 35 -16.37 7.66 -0.53
C PRO A 35 -17.38 6.52 -0.33
N GLY A 36 -18.35 6.40 -1.24
CA GLY A 36 -19.34 5.30 -1.17
C GLY A 36 -18.71 3.89 -1.23
N ARG A 37 -17.47 3.78 -1.73
CA ARG A 37 -16.65 2.55 -1.66
C ARG A 37 -15.15 2.89 -1.78
N ALA A 38 -14.32 2.33 -0.90
CA ALA A 38 -12.87 2.46 -0.93
C ALA A 38 -12.17 1.10 -0.82
N ALA A 39 -10.97 1.01 -1.37
CA ALA A 39 -10.07 -0.13 -1.20
C ALA A 39 -8.65 0.36 -0.88
N LEU A 40 -8.00 -0.31 0.07
CA LEU A 40 -6.64 -0.01 0.48
C LEU A 40 -5.66 -0.96 -0.20
N PHE A 41 -4.63 -0.40 -0.84
CA PHE A 41 -3.64 -1.19 -1.56
C PHE A 41 -2.22 -0.65 -1.37
N VAL A 42 -1.29 -1.52 -0.99
CA VAL A 42 0.13 -1.16 -0.82
C VAL A 42 1.00 -1.88 -1.84
N PHE A 43 1.86 -1.13 -2.52
CA PHE A 43 2.85 -1.67 -3.42
C PHE A 43 4.28 -1.44 -2.91
N SER A 44 5.09 -2.50 -2.89
CA SER A 44 6.51 -2.39 -2.53
C SER A 44 7.39 -3.25 -3.46
N ALA A 45 8.25 -2.60 -4.25
CA ALA A 45 9.25 -3.30 -5.07
C ALA A 45 10.35 -3.95 -4.21
N ALA A 46 10.61 -3.42 -3.01
CA ALA A 46 11.60 -3.96 -2.06
C ALA A 46 11.01 -5.04 -1.13
N GLY A 47 9.74 -5.41 -1.32
CA GLY A 47 9.03 -6.35 -0.46
C GLY A 47 8.59 -5.79 0.88
N PHE A 48 8.20 -6.69 1.77
CA PHE A 48 7.50 -6.38 3.02
C PHE A 48 8.13 -7.12 4.19
N ALA A 49 8.21 -6.45 5.35
CA ALA A 49 8.52 -7.14 6.59
C ALA A 49 7.36 -8.08 6.96
N LYS A 50 7.65 -9.28 7.51
CA LYS A 50 6.61 -10.25 7.92
C LYS A 50 5.53 -9.61 8.81
N ARG A 51 5.95 -8.86 9.84
CA ARG A 51 5.03 -8.14 10.73
C ARG A 51 4.14 -7.11 10.01
N ALA A 52 4.61 -6.54 8.90
CA ALA A 52 3.80 -5.64 8.09
C ALA A 52 2.76 -6.41 7.27
N LEU A 53 3.11 -7.56 6.70
CA LEU A 53 2.15 -8.45 6.01
C LEU A 53 1.08 -8.97 6.96
N ASP A 54 1.48 -9.42 8.15
CA ASP A 54 0.54 -9.93 9.16
C ASP A 54 -0.48 -8.84 9.56
N TYR A 55 0.00 -7.60 9.75
CA TYR A 55 -0.86 -6.45 10.00
C TYR A 55 -1.80 -6.16 8.83
N MET A 56 -1.28 -6.05 7.60
CA MET A 56 -2.12 -5.74 6.43
C MET A 56 -3.18 -6.83 6.16
N LYS A 57 -2.88 -8.10 6.43
CA LYS A 57 -3.87 -9.19 6.39
C LYS A 57 -5.00 -8.98 7.40
N GLN A 58 -4.64 -8.66 8.63
CA GLN A 58 -5.61 -8.41 9.70
C GLN A 58 -6.53 -7.23 9.37
N GLU A 59 -5.98 -6.16 8.78
CA GLU A 59 -6.70 -4.94 8.45
C GLU A 59 -7.34 -4.96 7.05
N ASN A 60 -7.40 -6.11 6.37
CA ASN A 60 -7.95 -6.26 5.01
C ASN A 60 -7.34 -5.29 3.95
N ILE A 61 -6.06 -4.98 4.09
CA ILE A 61 -5.31 -4.16 3.13
C ILE A 61 -4.71 -5.10 2.09
N ALA A 62 -4.98 -4.85 0.81
CA ALA A 62 -4.37 -5.62 -0.27
C ALA A 62 -2.92 -5.17 -0.52
N TRP A 63 -2.05 -6.06 -1.00
CA TRP A 63 -0.67 -5.71 -1.32
C TRP A 63 -0.13 -6.44 -2.55
N ALA A 64 0.90 -5.86 -3.17
CA ALA A 64 1.66 -6.51 -4.23
C ALA A 64 3.17 -6.25 -4.11
N GLN A 65 3.95 -7.28 -4.46
CA GLN A 65 5.41 -7.29 -4.50
C GLN A 65 5.91 -7.79 -5.87
N ASN A 66 5.32 -7.30 -6.96
CA ASN A 66 5.86 -7.61 -8.29
C ASN A 66 6.62 -6.41 -8.84
N ARG A 67 7.93 -6.55 -9.02
CA ARG A 67 8.80 -5.52 -9.60
C ARG A 67 8.38 -5.17 -11.04
N GLU A 68 7.93 -6.18 -11.78
CA GLU A 68 7.48 -6.09 -13.19
C GLU A 68 6.19 -5.27 -13.33
N TRP A 69 5.38 -5.14 -12.27
CA TRP A 69 4.14 -4.37 -12.30
C TRP A 69 4.36 -2.85 -12.51
N LEU A 70 5.58 -2.37 -12.31
CA LEU A 70 5.97 -0.97 -12.54
C LEU A 70 6.77 -0.74 -13.83
N GLU A 71 7.01 -1.79 -14.63
CA GLU A 71 7.90 -1.74 -15.80
C GLU A 71 7.19 -1.32 -17.10
N THR A 72 6.01 -0.70 -17.04
CA THR A 72 5.38 -0.11 -18.23
C THR A 72 6.06 1.21 -18.63
N ASN A 73 6.72 1.15 -19.80
CA ASN A 73 7.30 2.24 -20.62
C ASN A 73 8.73 2.69 -20.29
N GLN A 74 9.72 1.85 -20.60
CA GLN A 74 10.96 2.35 -21.21
C GLN A 74 10.94 1.91 -22.67
N ASP A 75 11.01 2.91 -23.56
CA ASP A 75 11.14 2.83 -25.03
C ASP A 75 9.85 2.63 -25.84
N ALA A 76 9.22 3.77 -26.16
CA ALA A 76 8.45 4.01 -27.38
C ALA A 76 9.13 5.12 -28.18
#